data_AF-F6WN37-F1
#
_entry.id   AF-F6WN37-F1
#
_cell.length_a   1.000
_cell.length_b   1.000
_cell.length_c   1.000
_cell.angle_alpha   90.00
_cell.angle_beta   90.00
_cell.angle_gamma   90.00
#
_symmetry.space_group_name_H-M   'P 1'
#
loop_
_entity.id
_entity.type
_entity.pdbx_description
1 polymer ?
#
loop_
_entity_poly.entity_id
_entity_poly.type
_entity_poly.pdbx_seq_one_letter_code
_entity_poly.pdbx_strand_id
1 'polypeptide(L)'
;MSTLSFAYAPTAFRMLEGVLAVYKPAGLGINSLHNQIISKLLTDMNNLEQRPQKQRLLSKVQTANSTNQSLIPQTNVPDWSDHILVTGPRYRNEDFHISFGNLLDADACGVQGE
;
A
#
# COMPACT_ATOMS: atom_id res chain seq x y z
N MET A 1 -4.56 -16.73 20.63
CA MET A 1 -4.47 -15.54 19.75
C MET A 1 -5.30 -15.82 18.53
N SER A 2 -6.39 -15.08 18.29
CA SER A 2 -7.14 -15.21 17.04
C SER A 2 -6.24 -14.73 15.91
N THR A 3 -5.95 -15.59 14.95
CA THR A 3 -5.27 -15.20 13.71
C THR A 3 -6.27 -14.40 12.88
N LEU A 4 -6.26 -13.08 13.04
CA LEU A 4 -7.01 -12.21 12.15
C LEU A 4 -6.44 -12.41 10.74
N SER A 5 -7.18 -13.12 9.89
CA SER A 5 -6.86 -13.27 8.48
C SER A 5 -7.14 -11.93 7.80
N PHE A 6 -6.09 -11.19 7.48
CA PHE A 6 -6.22 -9.91 6.78
C PHE A 6 -6.26 -10.18 5.28
N ALA A 7 -7.46 -10.10 4.68
CA ALA A 7 -7.61 -10.23 3.23
C ALA A 7 -7.40 -8.89 2.50
N TYR A 8 -7.77 -7.76 3.12
CA TYR A 8 -7.84 -6.45 2.48
C TYR A 8 -6.64 -5.56 2.80
N ALA A 9 -5.90 -5.16 1.76
CA ALA A 9 -4.60 -4.47 1.88
C ALA A 9 -4.68 -3.11 2.61
N PRO A 10 -5.67 -2.22 2.33
CA PRO A 10 -5.77 -0.93 3.02
C PRO A 10 -5.98 -1.05 4.54
N THR A 11 -6.68 -2.08 5.00
CA THR A 11 -6.86 -2.34 6.43
C THR A 11 -5.54 -2.81 7.05
N ALA A 12 -4.85 -3.74 6.40
CA ALA A 12 -3.56 -4.23 6.87
C ALA A 12 -2.51 -3.11 6.93
N PHE A 13 -2.47 -2.24 5.93
CA PHE A 13 -1.55 -1.10 5.89
C PHE A 13 -1.76 -0.13 7.06
N ARG A 14 -3.01 0.20 7.40
CA ARG A 14 -3.31 1.05 8.58
C ARG A 14 -2.84 0.44 9.89
N MET A 15 -2.81 -0.88 9.99
CA MET A 15 -2.34 -1.57 11.20
C MET A 15 -0.82 -1.56 11.35
N LEU A 16 -0.08 -1.24 10.27
CA LEU A 16 1.39 -1.08 10.33
C LEU A 16 1.81 0.24 10.98
N GLU A 17 0.87 1.15 11.26
CA GLU A 17 1.11 2.37 12.03
C GLU A 17 1.43 2.03 13.49
N GLY A 18 2.67 1.60 13.76
CA GLY A 18 3.09 1.11 15.07
C GLY A 18 4.58 0.80 15.15
N VAL A 19 4.95 -0.01 16.15
CA VAL A 19 6.34 -0.41 16.43
C VAL A 19 6.50 -1.90 16.16
N LEU A 20 7.58 -2.26 15.46
CA LEU A 20 7.96 -3.64 15.18
C LEU A 20 9.14 -4.05 16.05
N ALA A 21 8.97 -5.07 16.88
CA ALA A 21 10.07 -5.71 17.59
C ALA A 21 10.64 -6.82 16.70
N VAL A 22 11.78 -6.54 16.04
CA VAL A 22 12.41 -7.48 15.11
C VAL A 22 13.73 -7.96 15.67
N TYR A 23 13.96 -9.27 15.61
CA TYR A 23 15.27 -9.85 15.93
C TYR A 23 16.25 -9.58 14.78
N LYS A 24 17.37 -8.92 15.08
CA LYS A 24 18.46 -8.72 14.13
C LYS A 24 19.46 -9.89 14.22
N PRO A 25 19.64 -10.68 13.14
CA PRO A 25 20.64 -11.73 13.12
C PRO A 25 22.06 -11.16 13.04
N ALA A 26 23.05 -11.93 13.50
CA ALA A 26 24.47 -11.58 13.40
C ALA A 26 24.92 -11.52 11.93
N GLY A 27 25.87 -10.62 11.62
CA GLY A 27 26.45 -10.45 10.29
C GLY A 27 25.56 -9.68 9.31
N LEU A 28 24.43 -9.15 9.76
CA LEU A 28 23.46 -8.46 8.91
C LEU A 28 23.32 -7.00 9.36
N GLY A 29 23.86 -6.08 8.56
CA GLY A 29 23.78 -4.64 8.81
C GLY A 29 22.34 -4.11 8.88
N ILE A 30 22.11 -3.07 9.67
CA ILE A 30 20.75 -2.55 9.93
C ILE A 30 20.03 -2.08 8.65
N ASN A 31 20.77 -1.51 7.69
CA ASN A 31 20.23 -1.11 6.38
C ASN A 31 19.80 -2.31 5.53
N SER A 32 20.50 -3.45 5.65
CA SER A 32 20.10 -4.68 4.96
C SER A 32 18.81 -5.23 5.58
N LEU A 33 18.71 -5.22 6.91
CA LEU A 33 17.49 -5.64 7.62
C LEU A 33 16.30 -4.78 7.21
N HIS A 34 16.50 -3.47 7.18
CA HIS A 34 15.51 -2.50 6.72
C HIS A 34 14.98 -2.84 5.33
N ASN A 35 15.88 -3.04 4.36
CA ASN A 35 15.51 -3.33 2.99
C ASN A 35 14.78 -4.68 2.88
N GLN A 36 15.15 -5.68 3.70
CA GLN A 36 14.46 -6.96 3.75
C GLN A 36 13.03 -6.82 4.30
N ILE A 37 12.86 -6.06 5.38
CA ILE A 37 11.53 -5.79 5.96
C ILE A 37 10.65 -5.08 4.93
N ILE A 38 11.14 -4.01 4.29
CA ILE A 38 10.40 -3.27 3.27
C ILE A 38 10.07 -4.16 2.08
N SER A 39 11.04 -4.92 1.56
CA SER A 39 10.81 -5.83 0.43
C SER A 39 9.73 -6.88 0.75
N LYS A 40 9.72 -7.39 1.99
CA LYS A 40 8.73 -8.37 2.42
C LYS A 40 7.35 -7.74 2.55
N LEU A 41 7.24 -6.59 3.22
CA LEU A 41 6.00 -5.83 3.34
C LEU A 41 5.42 -5.44 1.98
N LEU A 42 6.24 -4.98 1.04
CA LEU A 42 5.82 -4.65 -0.32
C LEU A 42 5.23 -5.85 -1.05
N THR A 43 5.89 -7.00 -0.96
CA THR A 43 5.43 -8.23 -1.60
C THR A 43 4.10 -8.67 -0.99
N ASP A 44 4.03 -8.72 0.33
CA ASP A 44 2.85 -9.22 1.04
C ASP A 44 1.66 -8.26 0.87
N MET A 45 1.86 -6.93 0.97
CA MET A 45 0.81 -5.93 0.78
C MET A 45 0.25 -5.89 -0.65
N ASN A 46 1.09 -6.05 -1.68
CA ASN A 46 0.62 -6.08 -3.06
C ASN A 46 -0.08 -7.40 -3.42
N ASN A 47 0.14 -8.48 -2.67
CA ASN A 47 -0.55 -9.77 -2.86
C ASN A 47 -1.93 -9.85 -2.18
N LEU A 48 -2.23 -8.94 -1.25
CA LEU A 48 -3.54 -8.83 -0.62
C LEU A 48 -4.61 -8.28 -1.58
N GLU A 49 -5.88 -8.41 -1.21
CA GLU A 49 -6.99 -7.82 -1.94
C GLU A 49 -6.84 -6.29 -1.97
N GLN A 50 -6.77 -5.74 -3.17
CA GLN A 50 -6.56 -4.31 -3.41
C GLN A 50 -7.88 -3.58 -3.53
N ARG A 51 -7.84 -2.25 -3.34
CA ARG A 51 -8.99 -1.38 -3.60
C ARG A 51 -9.45 -1.53 -5.07
N PRO A 52 -10.77 -1.62 -5.34
CA PRO A 52 -11.28 -1.65 -6.71
C PRO A 52 -10.91 -0.39 -7.51
N GLN A 53 -10.81 -0.54 -8.82
CA GLN A 53 -10.53 0.56 -9.76
C GLN A 53 -11.57 1.68 -9.62
N LYS A 54 -11.11 2.94 -9.64
CA LYS A 54 -11.99 4.12 -9.60
C LYS A 54 -12.95 4.12 -10.78
N GLN A 55 -14.13 4.68 -10.54
CA GLN A 55 -15.09 4.97 -11.59
C GLN A 55 -15.09 6.46 -11.87
N ARG A 56 -15.12 6.83 -13.15
CA ARG A 56 -15.30 8.19 -13.63
C ARG A 56 -16.71 8.36 -14.15
N LEU A 57 -17.31 9.48 -13.81
CA LEU A 57 -18.62 9.85 -14.29
C LEU A 57 -18.50 10.63 -15.61
N LEU A 58 -19.07 10.09 -16.68
CA LEU A 58 -19.13 10.75 -17.98
C LEU A 58 -20.52 11.36 -18.17
N SER A 59 -20.56 12.66 -18.40
CA SER A 59 -21.75 13.37 -18.86
C SER A 59 -21.78 13.34 -20.39
N LYS A 60 -22.83 12.77 -20.97
CA LYS A 60 -23.02 12.84 -22.41
C LYS A 60 -23.63 14.20 -22.73
N VAL A 61 -22.83 15.12 -23.26
CA VAL A 61 -23.34 16.39 -23.78
C VAL A 61 -24.27 16.07 -24.95
N GLN A 62 -25.58 16.14 -24.73
CA GLN A 62 -26.53 16.18 -25.82
C GLN A 62 -26.51 17.61 -26.36
N THR A 63 -25.88 17.80 -27.51
CA THR A 63 -26.06 19.01 -28.32
C THR A 63 -27.47 18.97 -28.92
N ALA A 64 -28.49 19.20 -28.10
CA ALA A 64 -29.87 19.31 -28.56
C ALA A 64 -30.32 20.74 -28.38
N ASN A 65 -30.48 21.44 -29.50
CA ASN A 65 -31.23 22.69 -29.62
C ASN A 65 -32.63 22.49 -29.03
N SER A 66 -32.83 22.73 -27.74
CA SER A 66 -34.16 22.67 -27.13
C SER A 66 -34.12 23.27 -25.73
N THR A 67 -35.02 24.23 -25.53
CA THR A 67 -35.27 25.10 -24.37
C THR A 67 -35.70 24.36 -23.09
N ASN A 68 -35.30 23.11 -22.90
CA ASN A 68 -35.61 22.31 -21.72
C ASN A 68 -34.29 21.93 -21.05
N GLN A 69 -34.10 22.36 -19.80
CA GLN A 69 -33.02 21.93 -18.91
C GLN A 69 -33.21 20.43 -18.59
N SER A 70 -32.96 19.58 -19.58
CA SER A 70 -33.12 18.13 -19.47
C SER A 70 -31.88 17.57 -18.78
N LEU A 71 -32.12 16.80 -17.72
CA LEU A 71 -31.13 16.12 -16.89
C LEU A 71 -30.08 15.43 -17.78
N ILE A 72 -28.83 15.89 -17.70
CA ILE A 72 -27.73 15.32 -18.48
C ILE A 72 -27.50 13.87 -18.01
N PRO A 73 -27.69 12.85 -18.87
CA PRO A 73 -27.50 11.47 -18.45
C PRO A 73 -26.03 11.25 -18.08
N GLN A 74 -25.81 10.77 -16.86
CA GLN A 74 -24.51 10.44 -16.30
C GLN A 74 -24.29 8.92 -16.38
N THR A 75 -23.11 8.50 -16.83
CA THR A 75 -22.75 7.07 -16.89
C THR A 75 -21.43 6.84 -16.17
N ASN A 76 -21.41 5.86 -15.26
CA ASN A 76 -20.18 5.43 -14.59
C ASN A 76 -19.37 4.54 -15.52
N VAL A 77 -18.12 4.91 -15.77
CA VAL A 77 -17.17 4.16 -16.60
C VAL A 77 -15.90 3.93 -15.79
N PRO A 78 -15.21 2.78 -15.91
CA PRO A 78 -13.93 2.57 -15.25
C PRO A 78 -12.91 3.66 -15.62
N ASP A 79 -12.24 4.22 -14.62
CA ASP A 79 -11.12 5.13 -14.86
C ASP A 79 -9.86 4.32 -15.18
N TRP A 80 -9.56 4.18 -16.46
CA TRP A 80 -8.39 3.43 -16.95
C TRP A 80 -7.06 4.00 -16.46
N SER A 81 -7.03 5.27 -16.05
CA SER A 81 -5.84 5.90 -15.48
C SER A 81 -5.47 5.31 -14.11
N ASP A 82 -6.42 4.70 -13.41
CA ASP A 82 -6.25 4.07 -12.10
C ASP A 82 -5.97 2.56 -12.18
N HIS A 83 -5.79 2.01 -13.39
CA HIS A 83 -5.53 0.59 -13.60
C HIS A 83 -4.05 0.24 -13.30
N ILE A 84 -3.78 -0.93 -12.72
CA ILE A 84 -2.43 -1.36 -12.29
C ILE A 84 -1.41 -1.37 -13.43
N LEU A 85 -1.82 -1.72 -14.65
CA LEU A 85 -0.92 -1.66 -15.82
C LEU A 85 -0.47 -0.25 -16.20
N VAL A 86 -1.19 0.78 -15.73
CA VAL A 86 -0.86 2.20 -15.96
C VAL A 86 -0.10 2.76 -14.76
N THR A 87 -0.58 2.52 -13.54
CA THR A 87 -0.01 3.08 -12.32
C THR A 87 1.18 2.29 -11.76
N GLY A 88 1.30 1.02 -12.14
CA GLY A 88 2.14 0.04 -11.44
C GLY A 88 1.47 -0.55 -10.19
N PRO A 89 2.24 -1.28 -9.36
CA PRO A 89 1.78 -1.82 -8.07
C PRO A 89 1.19 -0.74 -7.18
N ARG A 90 0.24 -1.13 -6.31
CA ARG A 90 -0.49 -0.18 -5.45
C ARG A 90 0.37 0.35 -4.32
N TYR A 91 1.22 -0.50 -3.74
CA TYR A 91 2.17 -0.12 -2.69
C TYR A 91 3.58 -0.11 -3.25
N ARG A 92 4.31 0.96 -2.93
CA ARG A 92 5.67 1.21 -3.40
C ARG A 92 6.60 1.51 -2.23
N ASN A 93 7.91 1.48 -2.49
CA ASN A 93 8.92 1.76 -1.45
C ASN A 93 8.68 3.10 -0.76
N GLU A 94 8.18 4.10 -1.50
CA GLU A 94 7.94 5.44 -0.99
C GLU A 94 6.79 5.50 0.03
N ASP A 95 5.92 4.49 0.10
CA ASP A 95 4.81 4.44 1.05
C ASP A 95 5.26 3.98 2.45
N PHE A 96 6.41 3.29 2.56
CA PHE A 96 6.89 2.73 3.82
C PHE A 96 7.99 3.59 4.43
N HIS A 97 7.69 4.16 5.59
CA HIS A 97 8.64 4.95 6.38
C HIS A 97 8.96 4.20 7.67
N ILE A 98 10.09 3.49 7.70
CA ILE A 98 10.57 2.75 8.87
C ILE A 98 11.82 3.45 9.40
N SER A 99 11.82 3.75 10.70
CA SER A 99 12.98 4.33 11.39
C SER A 99 13.44 3.39 12.51
N PHE A 100 14.75 3.34 12.75
CA PHE A 100 15.33 2.57 13.85
C PHE A 100 15.73 3.50 14.99
N GLY A 101 15.41 3.09 16.22
CA GLY A 101 15.80 3.86 17.41
C GLY A 101 17.30 3.84 17.68
N ASN A 102 17.97 2.71 17.41
CA ASN A 102 19.40 2.53 17.65
C ASN A 102 20.11 1.99 16.41
N LEU A 103 21.28 2.56 16.10
CA LEU A 103 22.17 2.02 15.10
C LEU A 103 22.97 0.86 15.72
N LEU A 104 22.71 -0.36 15.24
CA LEU A 104 23.43 -1.56 15.67
C LEU A 104 24.47 -1.94 14.62
N ASP A 105 25.69 -2.22 15.08
CA ASP A 105 26.79 -2.69 14.24
C ASP A 105 26.43 -4.02 13.53
N ALA A 106 27.11 -4.34 12.43
CA ALA A 106 26.83 -5.55 11.64
C ALA A 106 26.96 -6.83 12.48
N ASP A 107 27.94 -6.86 13.38
CA ASP A 107 28.23 -8.01 14.25
C ASP A 107 27.39 -8.01 15.53
N ALA A 108 26.75 -6.88 15.87
CA ALA A 108 25.86 -6.80 17.03
C ALA A 108 24.58 -7.62 16.76
N CYS A 109 24.32 -8.60 17.61
CA CYS A 109 23.09 -9.40 17.57
C CYS A 109 22.18 -9.06 18.76
N GLY A 110 20.87 -9.13 18.54
CA GLY A 110 19.86 -8.77 19.52
C GLY A 110 19.63 -9.86 20.57
N VAL A 111 20.59 -10.07 21.46
CA VAL A 111 20.35 -10.61 22.81
C VAL A 111 21.18 -9.74 23.75
N GLN A 112 20.54 -8.91 24.58
CA GLN A 112 21.25 -8.34 25.73
C GLN A 112 21.56 -9.53 26.64
N GLY A 113 22.79 -10.03 26.58
CA GLY A 113 23.27 -10.97 27.57
C GLY A 113 23.20 -10.28 28.93
N GLU A 114 22.46 -10.89 29.86
CA GLU A 114 22.56 -10.55 31.29
C GLU A 114 23.98 -10.78 31.80
#